data_AF-A0A411YY83-F1
#
_entry.id   AF-A0A411YY83-F1
#
_cell.length_a   1.000
_cell.length_b   1.000
_cell.length_c   1.000
_cell.angle_alpha   90.00
_cell.angle_beta   90.00
_cell.angle_gamma   90.00
#
_symmetry.space_group_name_H-M   'P 1'
#
loop_
_entity.id
_entity.type
_entity.pdbx_description
1 polymer ?
#
loop_
_entity_poly.entity_id
_entity_poly.type
_entity_poly.pdbx_seq_one_letter_code
_entity_poly.pdbx_strand_id
1 'polypeptide(L)'
;MRHVVVAQKRRTTDTPFGFLGDLLNLALRREGYTVYVLFGKSVRNEEFETLSGPCVELTPGEFKSAMKKLTPLLQPDQNDQEFDETFDKVAEEFTDLSNRPGCGLSAVVLNRNGKAEISFEGQLSDREAQDVASQILFFLRDVCHVHQHHAPTSDTILDVIPYDESDRAWKRETLYSLYRWVIQQKRTKNPEAYIDAKGVLAYARAFEEKHCSNNSASSGLPQYLREATMESIDAGLARAEIEEESKGRLTSAFFNRVVPLFGLVLAFLTPLYRPSASSGSTNQAVLVERFAQWVNDNFISVGATLALMVVLANVSFIFRGRIFGRRIWFDLFRSIYPAPYWLVISALFILTTSLLLLILERYIALTMLPLGFAP
;
A
#
# COMPACT_ATOMS: atom_id res chain seq x y z
N MET A 1 35.45 -13.81 13.81
CA MET A 1 34.20 -13.23 14.35
C MET A 1 33.60 -12.37 13.24
N ARG A 2 32.28 -12.17 13.14
CA ARG A 2 31.72 -11.21 12.16
C ARG A 2 31.21 -10.00 12.91
N HIS A 3 31.71 -8.82 12.59
CA HIS A 3 31.19 -7.57 13.16
C HIS A 3 30.02 -7.08 12.31
N VAL A 4 28.97 -6.63 12.99
CA VAL A 4 27.77 -6.10 12.35
C VAL A 4 27.49 -4.75 12.97
N VAL A 5 27.45 -3.73 12.11
CA VAL A 5 26.94 -2.41 12.44
C VAL A 5 25.70 -2.20 11.61
N VAL A 6 24.58 -1.94 12.26
CA VAL A 6 23.40 -1.52 11.52
C VAL A 6 22.78 -0.30 12.18
N ALA A 7 22.41 0.67 11.34
CA ALA A 7 21.69 1.86 11.76
C ALA A 7 20.35 1.93 11.04
N GLN A 8 19.27 2.18 11.79
CA GLN A 8 17.94 2.41 11.24
C GLN A 8 17.42 3.77 11.69
N LYS A 9 17.08 4.61 10.71
CA LYS A 9 16.47 5.92 10.94
C LYS A 9 14.96 5.76 11.02
N ARG A 10 14.34 6.07 12.16
CA ARG A 10 12.88 6.08 12.34
C ARG A 10 12.38 7.48 12.63
N ARG A 11 11.16 7.81 12.16
CA ARG A 11 10.46 9.04 12.53
C ARG A 11 9.85 8.87 13.93
N THR A 12 10.14 9.76 14.88
CA THR A 12 9.66 9.68 16.28
C THR A 12 8.17 9.96 16.43
N THR A 13 7.54 10.51 15.40
CA THR A 13 6.10 10.76 15.39
C THR A 13 5.46 10.13 14.16
N ASP A 14 4.78 9.00 14.38
CA ASP A 14 3.67 8.55 13.53
C ASP A 14 2.44 9.45 13.78
N THR A 15 2.61 10.78 13.65
CA THR A 15 1.45 11.66 13.65
C THR A 15 0.64 11.37 12.38
N PRO A 16 -0.69 11.18 12.47
CA PRO A 16 -1.55 10.89 11.32
C PRO A 16 -1.54 11.97 10.24
N PHE A 17 -0.87 13.10 10.50
CA PHE A 17 -0.67 14.21 9.60
C PHE A 17 0.77 14.16 9.06
N GLY A 18 1.01 13.49 7.93
CA GLY A 18 2.36 13.37 7.33
C GLY A 18 3.11 14.70 7.23
N PHE A 19 2.82 15.51 6.22
CA PHE A 19 3.51 16.79 5.99
C PHE A 19 3.31 17.83 7.13
N LEU A 20 2.14 17.82 7.80
CA LEU A 20 1.86 18.78 8.88
C LEU A 20 2.63 18.46 10.17
N GLY A 21 2.78 17.17 10.50
CA GLY A 21 3.65 16.71 11.57
C GLY A 21 5.11 17.07 11.30
N ASP A 22 5.54 16.99 10.04
CA ASP A 22 6.90 17.42 9.67
C ASP A 22 7.11 18.90 9.83
N LEU A 23 6.11 19.70 9.43
CA LEU A 23 6.14 21.15 9.56
C LEU A 23 6.10 21.60 11.03
N LEU A 24 5.34 20.91 11.88
CA LEU A 24 5.29 21.17 13.32
C LEU A 24 6.59 20.76 14.02
N ASN A 25 7.15 19.60 13.70
CA ASN A 25 8.45 19.18 14.21
C ASN A 25 9.55 20.17 13.79
N LEU A 26 9.53 20.61 12.53
CA LEU A 26 10.42 21.65 12.02
C LEU A 26 10.25 22.99 12.76
N ALA A 27 9.01 23.44 12.96
CA ALA A 27 8.70 24.69 13.66
C ALA A 27 9.09 24.65 15.15
N LEU A 28 8.94 23.49 15.80
CA LEU A 28 9.30 23.28 17.20
C LEU A 28 10.79 22.92 17.41
N ARG A 29 11.58 22.84 16.33
CA ARG A 29 12.96 22.30 16.33
C ARG A 29 13.06 20.95 17.04
N ARG A 30 11.99 20.15 17.02
CA ARG A 30 12.03 18.77 17.46
C ARG A 30 12.60 17.98 16.29
N GLU A 31 13.79 17.43 16.45
CA GLU A 31 14.31 16.49 15.46
C GLU A 31 13.38 15.27 15.46
N GLY A 32 12.49 15.21 14.47
CA GLY A 32 11.40 14.24 14.40
C GLY A 32 11.85 12.82 14.07
N TYR A 33 13.10 12.47 14.35
CA TYR A 33 13.68 11.18 14.03
C TYR A 33 14.60 10.72 15.15
N THR A 34 14.60 9.42 15.38
CA THR A 34 15.57 8.71 16.21
C THR A 34 16.30 7.73 15.31
N VAL A 35 17.60 7.63 15.48
CA VAL A 35 18.40 6.58 14.85
C VAL A 35 18.79 5.57 15.91
N TYR A 36 18.33 4.33 15.72
CA TYR A 36 18.78 3.19 16.53
C TYR A 36 19.99 2.59 15.84
N VAL A 37 21.10 2.50 16.56
CA VAL A 37 22.31 1.83 16.06
C VAL A 37 22.55 0.61 16.92
N LEU A 38 22.58 -0.56 16.29
CA LEU A 38 22.95 -1.82 16.93
C LEU A 38 24.36 -2.18 16.49
N PHE A 39 25.27 -2.24 17.45
CA PHE A 39 26.58 -2.84 17.28
C PHE A 39 26.54 -4.25 17.81
N GLY A 40 27.02 -5.22 17.05
CA GLY A 40 27.20 -6.55 17.63
C GLY A 40 28.31 -7.36 17.01
N LYS A 41 28.93 -8.18 17.86
CA LYS A 41 29.87 -9.23 17.47
C LYS A 41 29.08 -10.51 17.24
N SER A 42 28.99 -10.97 16.00
CA SER A 42 28.48 -12.31 15.69
C SER A 42 29.60 -13.32 15.94
N VAL A 43 29.44 -14.07 17.04
CA VAL A 43 30.26 -15.25 17.32
C VAL A 43 29.62 -16.43 16.58
N ARG A 44 30.34 -16.96 15.59
CA ARG A 44 29.87 -18.09 14.80
C ARG A 44 30.18 -19.38 15.56
N ASN A 45 29.27 -19.78 16.45
CA ASN A 45 29.27 -21.14 17.01
C ASN A 45 28.23 -22.01 16.26
N GLU A 46 28.31 -23.33 16.40
CA GLU A 46 27.51 -24.29 15.62
C GLU A 46 25.99 -24.07 15.76
N GLU A 47 25.52 -23.46 16.87
CA GLU A 47 24.09 -23.29 17.16
C GLU A 47 23.56 -21.84 17.16
N PHE A 48 24.40 -20.82 17.37
CA PHE A 48 23.93 -19.45 17.61
C PHE A 48 24.79 -18.38 16.91
N GLU A 49 24.15 -17.32 16.42
CA GLU A 49 24.80 -16.05 16.09
C GLU A 49 24.31 -15.03 17.11
N THR A 50 24.91 -15.01 18.29
CA THR A 50 24.62 -13.97 19.28
C THR A 50 25.05 -12.63 18.70
N LEU A 51 24.12 -11.69 18.58
CA LEU A 51 24.39 -10.32 18.15
C LEU A 51 24.26 -9.39 19.35
N SER A 52 25.29 -9.32 20.19
CA SER A 52 25.28 -8.52 21.41
C SER A 52 26.01 -7.19 21.24
N GLY A 53 25.37 -6.10 21.66
CA GLY A 53 26.01 -4.82 21.91
C GLY A 53 24.98 -3.70 22.08
N PRO A 54 25.44 -2.46 22.32
CA PRO A 54 24.56 -1.36 22.71
C PRO A 54 23.58 -1.01 21.59
N CYS A 55 22.31 -0.79 21.96
CA CYS A 55 21.37 -0.02 21.14
C CYS A 55 21.30 1.40 21.70
N VAL A 56 21.59 2.39 20.87
CA VAL A 56 21.56 3.81 21.29
C VAL A 56 20.56 4.57 20.44
N GLU A 57 19.71 5.35 21.09
CA GLU A 57 18.84 6.33 20.47
C GLU A 57 19.62 7.63 20.23
N LEU A 58 19.83 7.98 18.96
CA LEU A 58 20.55 9.18 18.55
C LEU A 58 19.65 10.15 17.80
N THR A 59 19.83 11.45 18.05
CA THR A 59 19.28 12.48 17.16
C THR A 59 19.96 12.44 15.78
N PRO A 60 19.32 12.86 14.69
CA PRO A 60 19.94 12.99 13.37
C PRO A 60 21.29 13.72 13.36
N GLY A 61 21.44 14.79 14.15
CA GLY A 61 22.70 15.50 14.31
C GLY A 61 23.79 14.63 14.94
N GLU A 62 23.45 13.95 16.04
CA GLU A 62 24.37 13.02 16.72
C GLU A 62 24.72 11.83 15.85
N PHE A 63 23.74 11.23 15.17
CA PHE A 63 23.97 10.14 14.23
C PHE A 63 24.89 10.56 13.09
N LYS A 64 24.70 11.76 12.51
CA LYS A 64 25.59 12.27 11.47
C LYS A 64 27.01 12.49 11.99
N SER A 65 27.14 12.98 13.23
CA SER A 65 28.43 13.16 13.90
C SER A 65 29.12 11.82 14.14
N ALA A 66 28.39 10.84 14.68
CA ALA A 66 28.86 9.48 14.90
C ALA A 66 29.26 8.83 13.57
N MET A 67 28.41 8.88 12.55
CA MET A 67 28.73 8.35 11.21
C MET A 67 29.96 9.00 10.60
N LYS A 68 30.16 10.32 10.76
CA LYS A 68 31.37 10.99 10.27
C LYS A 68 32.64 10.43 10.93
N LYS A 69 32.57 10.03 12.21
CA LYS A 69 33.66 9.36 12.93
C LYS A 69 33.81 7.89 12.54
N LEU A 70 32.70 7.20 12.27
CA LEU A 70 32.65 5.79 11.89
C LEU A 70 33.10 5.52 10.45
N THR A 71 32.78 6.40 9.49
CA THR A 71 33.05 6.13 8.07
C THR A 71 34.52 5.86 7.76
N PRO A 72 35.50 6.59 8.33
CA PRO A 72 36.92 6.25 8.18
C PRO A 72 37.30 4.89 8.77
N LEU A 73 36.57 4.45 9.81
CA LEU A 73 36.81 3.23 10.57
C LEU A 73 36.18 1.98 9.94
N LEU A 74 35.25 2.16 9.00
CA LEU A 74 34.53 1.08 8.31
C LEU A 74 35.12 0.77 6.92
N GLN A 75 36.36 1.19 6.64
CA GLN A 75 36.98 0.93 5.34
C GLN A 75 37.38 -0.55 5.18
N PRO A 76 37.08 -1.18 4.02
CA PRO A 76 37.18 -2.62 3.81
C PRO A 76 38.61 -3.18 3.77
N ASP A 77 39.64 -2.34 3.85
CA ASP A 77 41.03 -2.71 3.61
C ASP A 77 41.85 -2.97 4.90
N GLN A 78 41.23 -2.90 6.08
CA GLN A 78 41.90 -3.17 7.37
C GLN A 78 42.05 -4.68 7.60
N ASN A 79 43.15 -5.09 8.26
CA ASN A 79 43.29 -6.49 8.69
C ASN A 79 42.27 -6.79 9.82
N ASP A 80 41.88 -8.06 9.98
CA ASP A 80 40.87 -8.50 10.96
C ASP A 80 41.15 -8.00 12.40
N GLN A 81 42.40 -7.98 12.84
CA GLN A 81 42.77 -7.50 14.19
C GLN A 81 42.60 -5.97 14.31
N GLU A 82 43.04 -5.21 13.32
CA GLU A 82 42.87 -3.75 13.29
C GLU A 82 41.38 -3.38 13.24
N PHE A 83 40.59 -4.16 12.52
CA PHE A 83 39.14 -4.01 12.46
C PHE A 83 38.47 -4.34 13.81
N ASP A 84 38.88 -5.42 14.50
CA ASP A 84 38.36 -5.77 15.83
C ASP A 84 38.69 -4.67 16.87
N GLU A 85 39.92 -4.19 16.90
CA GLU A 85 40.34 -3.07 17.78
C GLU A 85 39.58 -1.78 17.45
N THR A 86 39.34 -1.53 16.17
CA THR A 86 38.58 -0.37 15.69
C THR A 86 37.11 -0.48 16.07
N PHE A 87 36.52 -1.66 15.92
CA PHE A 87 35.15 -1.94 16.31
C PHE A 87 34.95 -1.79 17.82
N ASP A 88 35.91 -2.24 18.63
CA ASP A 88 35.84 -2.10 20.09
C ASP A 88 35.94 -0.63 20.52
N LYS A 89 36.81 0.17 19.92
CA LYS A 89 36.87 1.63 20.15
C LYS A 89 35.56 2.33 19.78
N VAL A 90 34.95 1.91 18.68
CA VAL A 90 33.64 2.40 18.25
C VAL A 90 32.56 2.02 19.26
N ALA A 91 32.51 0.76 19.68
CA ALA A 91 31.55 0.28 20.66
C ALA A 91 31.71 1.01 22.01
N GLU A 92 32.94 1.32 22.42
CA GLU A 92 33.24 2.13 23.60
C GLU A 92 32.69 3.56 23.47
N GLU A 93 32.89 4.22 22.32
CA GLU A 93 32.32 5.56 22.08
C GLU A 93 30.77 5.53 22.11
N PHE A 94 30.16 4.46 21.62
CA PHE A 94 28.71 4.24 21.75
C PHE A 94 28.26 3.92 23.18
N THR A 95 29.12 3.30 23.98
CA THR A 95 28.88 3.06 25.41
C THR A 95 28.91 4.37 26.20
N ASP A 96 29.81 5.30 25.84
CA ASP A 96 29.79 6.64 26.42
C ASP A 96 28.51 7.42 26.04
N LEU A 97 28.02 7.23 24.81
CA LEU A 97 26.74 7.78 24.39
C LEU A 97 25.56 7.13 25.11
N SER A 98 25.61 5.81 25.38
CA SER A 98 24.55 5.09 26.09
C SER A 98 24.51 5.43 27.58
N ASN A 99 25.60 5.88 28.19
CA ASN A 99 25.64 6.33 29.58
C ASN A 99 24.91 7.67 29.83
N ARG A 100 24.36 8.30 28.78
CA ARG A 100 23.60 9.55 28.90
C ARG A 100 22.21 9.30 29.51
N PRO A 101 21.68 10.22 30.32
CA PRO A 101 20.32 10.11 30.86
C PRO A 101 19.31 9.95 29.71
N GLY A 102 18.54 8.85 29.74
CA GLY A 102 17.53 8.54 28.72
C GLY A 102 18.01 7.63 27.58
N CYS A 103 19.30 7.28 27.53
CA CYS A 103 19.80 6.23 26.65
C CYS A 103 19.88 4.92 27.45
N GLY A 104 19.05 3.93 27.11
CA GLY A 104 19.10 2.61 27.73
C GLY A 104 20.10 1.71 27.00
N LEU A 105 21.05 1.10 27.71
CA LEU A 105 21.85 0.03 27.12
C LEU A 105 21.00 -1.23 27.04
N SER A 106 20.70 -1.67 25.83
CA SER A 106 20.08 -2.99 25.61
C SER A 106 21.11 -3.96 25.07
N ALA A 107 21.25 -5.14 25.68
CA ALA A 107 21.87 -6.27 25.03
C ALA A 107 20.78 -7.02 24.24
N VAL A 108 21.04 -7.26 22.96
CA VAL A 108 20.18 -8.08 22.10
C VAL A 108 20.83 -9.44 21.96
N VAL A 109 20.04 -10.51 22.08
CA VAL A 109 20.47 -11.88 21.80
C VAL A 109 19.55 -12.42 20.72
N LEU A 110 20.06 -12.48 19.49
CA LEU A 110 19.35 -13.07 18.37
C LEU A 110 19.73 -14.56 18.25
N ASN A 111 18.74 -15.44 18.31
CA ASN A 111 18.94 -16.86 18.09
C ASN A 111 18.57 -17.23 16.65
N ARG A 112 19.30 -18.18 16.04
CA ARG A 112 18.98 -18.73 14.70
C ARG A 112 17.61 -19.41 14.63
N ASN A 113 17.02 -19.71 15.79
CA ASN A 113 15.67 -20.24 15.85
C ASN A 113 14.57 -19.17 15.63
N GLY A 114 14.94 -17.90 15.40
CA GLY A 114 14.02 -16.79 15.26
C GLY A 114 13.55 -16.21 16.60
N LYS A 115 14.07 -16.70 17.73
CA LYS A 115 13.86 -16.10 19.05
C LYS A 115 14.83 -14.94 19.23
N ALA A 116 14.33 -13.76 19.48
CA ALA A 116 15.13 -12.62 19.93
C ALA A 116 14.82 -12.34 21.40
N GLU A 117 15.85 -12.23 22.22
CA GLU A 117 15.76 -11.78 23.60
C GLU A 117 16.41 -10.41 23.70
N ILE A 118 15.75 -9.48 24.37
CA ILE A 118 16.24 -8.11 24.57
C ILE A 118 16.30 -7.92 26.07
N SER A 119 17.50 -7.75 26.60
CA SER A 119 17.74 -7.41 27.99
C SER A 119 18.23 -5.98 28.10
N PHE A 120 17.88 -5.32 29.19
CA PHE A 120 18.28 -3.94 29.45
C PHE A 120 19.18 -3.89 30.68
N GLU A 121 20.24 -3.09 30.61
CA GLU A 121 21.06 -2.74 31.76
C GLU A 121 20.63 -1.34 32.27
N GLY A 122 20.42 -1.22 33.58
CA GLY A 122 20.02 0.04 34.24
C GLY A 122 18.56 0.08 34.71
N GLN A 123 18.14 1.24 35.21
CA GLN A 123 16.77 1.48 35.67
C GLN A 123 15.95 2.13 34.55
N LEU A 124 15.32 1.31 33.71
CA LEU A 124 14.28 1.75 32.80
C LEU A 124 12.91 1.47 33.42
N SER A 125 11.94 2.36 33.22
CA SER A 125 10.55 2.01 33.51
C SER A 125 10.05 0.94 32.52
N ASP A 126 9.10 0.11 32.92
CA ASP A 126 8.52 -0.94 32.05
C ASP A 126 8.04 -0.40 30.70
N ARG A 127 7.50 0.83 30.71
CA ARG A 127 7.05 1.51 29.49
C ARG A 127 8.22 1.86 28.57
N GLU A 128 9.29 2.44 29.10
CA GLU A 128 10.49 2.77 28.31
C GLU A 128 11.14 1.51 27.76
N ALA A 129 11.25 0.45 28.58
CA ALA A 129 11.76 -0.85 28.15
C ALA A 129 10.92 -1.44 27.01
N GLN A 130 9.58 -1.39 27.12
CA GLN A 130 8.67 -1.84 26.07
C GLN A 130 8.81 -1.03 24.78
N ASP A 131 8.89 0.30 24.89
CA ASP A 131 9.05 1.19 23.74
C ASP A 131 10.38 0.87 23.03
N VAL A 132 11.50 0.81 23.73
CA VAL A 132 12.82 0.49 23.15
C VAL A 132 12.85 -0.93 22.58
N ALA A 133 12.32 -1.93 23.29
CA ALA A 133 12.28 -3.31 22.80
C ALA A 133 11.45 -3.42 21.51
N SER A 134 10.34 -2.68 21.42
CA SER A 134 9.53 -2.64 20.21
C SER A 134 10.33 -2.09 19.03
N GLN A 135 11.12 -1.03 19.26
CA GLN A 135 12.01 -0.48 18.23
C GLN A 135 13.06 -1.48 17.77
N ILE A 136 13.69 -2.19 18.72
CA ILE A 136 14.65 -3.23 18.41
C ILE A 136 13.99 -4.38 17.64
N LEU A 137 12.75 -4.76 17.96
CA LEU A 137 12.01 -5.76 17.19
C LEU A 137 11.76 -5.30 15.75
N PHE A 138 11.31 -4.04 15.55
CA PHE A 138 11.13 -3.44 14.23
C PHE A 138 12.45 -3.45 13.44
N PHE A 139 13.54 -3.10 14.10
CA PHE A 139 14.88 -3.13 13.56
C PHE A 139 15.31 -4.54 13.14
N LEU A 140 15.23 -5.51 14.05
CA LEU A 140 15.62 -6.91 13.80
C LEU A 140 14.82 -7.48 12.63
N ARG A 141 13.53 -7.16 12.56
CA ARG A 141 12.70 -7.57 11.45
C ARG A 141 13.20 -6.97 10.14
N ASP A 142 13.42 -5.66 10.06
CA ASP A 142 13.84 -5.00 8.82
C ASP A 142 15.19 -5.52 8.28
N VAL A 143 16.08 -6.00 9.16
CA VAL A 143 17.41 -6.53 8.75
C VAL A 143 17.41 -8.04 8.49
N CYS A 144 16.59 -8.80 9.20
CA CYS A 144 16.57 -10.27 9.10
C CYS A 144 15.48 -10.79 8.15
N HIS A 145 14.46 -9.98 7.85
CA HIS A 145 13.27 -10.43 7.14
C HIS A 145 13.25 -9.90 5.71
N VAL A 146 13.08 -10.82 4.76
CA VAL A 146 12.82 -10.47 3.36
C VAL A 146 11.36 -10.77 3.07
N HIS A 147 10.60 -9.77 2.61
CA HIS A 147 9.20 -9.91 2.23
C HIS A 147 9.06 -10.77 0.97
N GLN A 148 8.97 -12.10 1.14
CA GLN A 148 8.78 -13.03 0.02
C GLN A 148 7.31 -13.38 -0.21
N HIS A 149 6.52 -13.50 0.85
CA HIS A 149 5.19 -14.12 0.79
C HIS A 149 4.07 -13.31 1.45
N HIS A 150 4.32 -12.04 1.77
CA HIS A 150 3.30 -11.13 2.30
C HIS A 150 3.69 -9.67 2.04
N ALA A 151 2.69 -8.78 2.10
CA ALA A 151 2.90 -7.35 2.04
C ALA A 151 3.77 -6.83 3.22
N PRO A 152 4.63 -5.80 3.02
CA PRO A 152 5.36 -5.16 4.10
C PRO A 152 4.50 -4.53 5.20
N THR A 153 3.21 -4.35 4.97
CA THR A 153 2.28 -3.80 5.97
C THR A 153 1.91 -4.81 7.05
N SER A 154 2.06 -6.12 6.80
CA SER A 154 1.77 -7.18 7.78
C SER A 154 2.89 -7.37 8.80
N ASP A 155 3.96 -6.62 8.68
CA ASP A 155 5.11 -6.64 9.58
C ASP A 155 4.79 -6.22 11.02
N THR A 156 3.67 -5.53 11.22
CA THR A 156 3.17 -5.05 12.52
C THR A 156 2.32 -6.08 13.26
N ILE A 157 2.27 -7.34 12.79
CA ILE A 157 1.47 -8.39 13.46
C ILE A 157 2.02 -8.72 14.84
N LEU A 158 3.35 -8.77 14.98
CA LEU A 158 4.00 -9.21 16.20
C LEU A 158 4.25 -8.03 17.14
N ASP A 159 4.07 -8.28 18.42
CA ASP A 159 4.32 -7.33 19.49
C ASP A 159 5.43 -7.86 20.40
N VAL A 160 6.08 -6.98 21.14
CA VAL A 160 7.02 -7.37 22.19
C VAL A 160 6.22 -7.78 23.41
N ILE A 161 6.50 -8.97 23.92
CA ILE A 161 5.84 -9.49 25.11
C ILE A 161 6.84 -9.41 26.27
N PRO A 162 6.49 -8.74 27.38
CA PRO A 162 7.31 -8.73 28.58
C PRO A 162 7.67 -10.15 28.99
N TYR A 163 8.94 -10.37 29.28
CA TYR A 163 9.42 -11.69 29.70
C TYR A 163 8.79 -12.05 31.05
N ASP A 164 8.15 -13.21 31.09
CA ASP A 164 7.78 -13.91 32.32
C ASP A 164 8.72 -15.10 32.54
N GLU A 165 8.82 -15.59 33.78
CA GLU A 165 9.60 -16.80 34.09
C GLU A 165 9.16 -18.03 33.28
N SER A 166 7.98 -17.97 32.66
CA SER A 166 7.45 -18.99 31.79
C SER A 166 7.58 -18.61 30.32
N ASP A 167 7.92 -19.55 29.47
CA ASP A 167 7.92 -19.34 28.02
C ASP A 167 6.49 -19.25 27.41
N ARG A 168 5.44 -19.25 28.24
CA ARG A 168 4.06 -19.47 27.81
C ARG A 168 3.42 -18.21 27.25
N ALA A 169 3.63 -17.04 27.88
CA ALA A 169 2.93 -15.83 27.50
C ALA A 169 3.31 -15.40 26.08
N TRP A 170 4.60 -15.27 25.79
CA TRP A 170 5.07 -14.83 24.48
C TRP A 170 4.69 -15.79 23.35
N LYS A 171 4.73 -17.12 23.60
CA LYS A 171 4.27 -18.13 22.64
C LYS A 171 2.78 -17.99 22.35
N ARG A 172 1.98 -17.83 23.39
CA ARG A 172 0.53 -17.67 23.29
C ARG A 172 0.16 -16.41 22.50
N GLU A 173 0.72 -15.27 22.88
CA GLU A 173 0.41 -13.99 22.23
C GLU A 173 0.90 -13.96 20.78
N THR A 174 2.09 -14.51 20.49
CA THR A 174 2.59 -14.64 19.11
C THR A 174 1.64 -15.44 18.23
N LEU A 175 1.18 -16.60 18.71
CA LEU A 175 0.20 -17.41 17.97
C LEU A 175 -1.12 -16.68 17.79
N TYR A 176 -1.65 -16.05 18.84
CA TYR A 176 -2.88 -15.28 18.75
C TYR A 176 -2.79 -14.18 17.70
N SER A 177 -1.70 -13.41 17.69
CA SER A 177 -1.49 -12.33 16.72
C SER A 177 -1.44 -12.86 15.28
N LEU A 178 -0.68 -13.92 15.03
CA LEU A 178 -0.56 -14.53 13.70
C LEU A 178 -1.92 -15.04 13.18
N TYR A 179 -2.64 -15.84 13.98
CA TYR A 179 -3.94 -16.38 13.56
C TYR A 179 -5.04 -15.32 13.47
N ARG A 180 -5.06 -14.34 14.39
CA ARG A 180 -6.00 -13.22 14.32
C ARG A 180 -5.84 -12.46 13.01
N TRP A 181 -4.60 -12.21 12.59
CA TRP A 181 -4.32 -11.55 11.33
C TRP A 181 -4.77 -12.38 10.12
N VAL A 182 -4.47 -13.68 10.11
CA VAL A 182 -4.96 -14.62 9.07
C VAL A 182 -6.50 -14.57 8.97
N ILE A 183 -7.21 -14.60 10.09
CA ILE A 183 -8.68 -14.50 10.12
C ILE A 183 -9.17 -13.17 9.56
N GLN A 184 -8.50 -12.05 9.88
CA GLN A 184 -8.84 -10.73 9.36
C GLN A 184 -8.68 -10.68 7.84
N GLN A 185 -7.57 -11.17 7.29
CA GLN A 185 -7.35 -11.17 5.84
C GLN A 185 -8.36 -12.04 5.09
N LYS A 186 -8.70 -13.21 5.63
CA LYS A 186 -9.76 -14.07 5.06
C LYS A 186 -11.10 -13.34 4.93
N ARG A 187 -11.42 -12.40 5.83
CA ARG A 187 -12.68 -11.65 5.79
C ARG A 187 -12.73 -10.60 4.68
N THR A 188 -11.58 -10.16 4.17
CA THR A 188 -11.47 -9.15 3.09
C THR A 188 -11.98 -9.66 1.74
N LYS A 189 -11.99 -10.99 1.51
CA LYS A 189 -12.42 -11.63 0.25
C LYS A 189 -11.69 -11.11 -0.99
N ASN A 190 -10.43 -10.71 -0.84
CA ASN A 190 -9.54 -10.30 -1.93
C ASN A 190 -8.55 -11.46 -2.21
N PRO A 191 -8.32 -11.88 -3.47
CA PRO A 191 -7.31 -12.89 -3.80
C PRO A 191 -5.93 -12.59 -3.18
N GLU A 192 -5.46 -11.34 -3.25
CA GLU A 192 -4.18 -10.93 -2.65
C GLU A 192 -4.18 -11.16 -1.14
N ALA A 193 -5.27 -10.81 -0.44
CA ALA A 193 -5.38 -11.00 1.01
C ALA A 193 -5.38 -12.49 1.39
N TYR A 194 -5.95 -13.37 0.56
CA TYR A 194 -5.84 -14.81 0.79
C TYR A 194 -4.41 -15.31 0.60
N ILE A 195 -3.69 -14.84 -0.43
CA ILE A 195 -2.28 -15.18 -0.64
C ILE A 195 -1.45 -14.75 0.57
N ASP A 196 -1.60 -13.51 1.05
CA ASP A 196 -0.88 -13.04 2.21
C ASP A 196 -1.26 -13.83 3.48
N ALA A 197 -2.54 -14.21 3.63
CA ALA A 197 -3.00 -15.08 4.71
C ALA A 197 -2.33 -16.46 4.68
N LYS A 198 -2.08 -17.04 3.50
CA LYS A 198 -1.31 -18.29 3.37
C LYS A 198 0.13 -18.10 3.82
N GLY A 199 0.77 -16.99 3.43
CA GLY A 199 2.13 -16.64 3.85
C GLY A 199 2.26 -16.56 5.37
N VAL A 200 1.37 -15.83 6.03
CA VAL A 200 1.39 -15.70 7.50
C VAL A 200 1.00 -17.01 8.20
N LEU A 201 0.08 -17.80 7.64
CA LEU A 201 -0.24 -19.12 8.18
C LEU A 201 0.97 -20.07 8.14
N ALA A 202 1.83 -19.97 7.12
CA ALA A 202 3.07 -20.73 7.06
C ALA A 202 4.04 -20.35 8.20
N TYR A 203 4.15 -19.06 8.53
CA TYR A 203 4.93 -18.63 9.70
C TYR A 203 4.33 -19.12 11.02
N ALA A 204 3.00 -19.07 11.17
CA ALA A 204 2.34 -19.61 12.35
C ALA A 204 2.66 -21.11 12.53
N ARG A 205 2.61 -21.88 11.44
CA ARG A 205 2.98 -23.31 11.47
C ARG A 205 4.44 -23.52 11.87
N ALA A 206 5.37 -22.78 11.27
CA ALA A 206 6.80 -22.88 11.59
C ALA A 206 7.07 -22.51 13.06
N PHE A 207 6.38 -21.50 13.57
CA PHE A 207 6.47 -21.08 14.97
C PHE A 207 5.97 -22.17 15.92
N GLU A 208 4.79 -22.75 15.65
CA GLU A 208 4.25 -23.85 16.45
C GLU A 208 5.21 -25.05 16.47
N GLU A 209 5.72 -25.46 15.31
CA GLU A 209 6.61 -26.60 15.18
C GLU A 209 7.93 -26.39 15.93
N LYS A 210 8.47 -25.17 15.92
CA LYS A 210 9.77 -24.89 16.52
C LYS A 210 9.70 -24.56 18.02
N HIS A 211 8.66 -23.87 18.45
CA HIS A 211 8.60 -23.29 19.79
C HIS A 211 7.51 -23.92 20.68
N CYS A 212 6.52 -24.61 20.10
CA CYS A 212 5.34 -25.12 20.82
C CYS A 212 5.21 -26.66 20.79
N SER A 213 6.02 -27.36 19.99
CA SER A 213 5.88 -28.80 19.68
C SER A 213 6.14 -29.75 20.87
N ASN A 214 6.88 -29.34 21.88
CA ASN A 214 7.35 -30.26 22.92
C ASN A 214 6.37 -30.55 24.08
N ASN A 215 5.17 -29.95 24.13
CA ASN A 215 4.22 -30.18 25.25
C ASN A 215 2.79 -29.66 24.98
N SER A 216 2.24 -29.85 23.78
CA SER A 216 0.98 -29.20 23.36
C SER A 216 -0.25 -29.54 24.23
N ALA A 217 -0.31 -30.71 24.88
CA ALA A 217 -1.40 -31.05 25.79
C ALA A 217 -1.25 -30.48 27.22
N SER A 218 -0.01 -30.23 27.68
CA SER A 218 0.29 -29.76 29.04
C SER A 218 0.63 -28.27 29.12
N SER A 219 0.98 -27.64 27.99
CA SER A 219 1.41 -26.24 27.91
C SER A 219 0.28 -25.22 28.01
N GLY A 220 -0.98 -25.64 27.83
CA GLY A 220 -2.14 -24.76 27.85
C GLY A 220 -2.05 -23.63 26.81
N LEU A 221 -1.39 -23.90 25.68
CA LEU A 221 -1.37 -23.04 24.50
C LEU A 221 -2.60 -23.33 23.62
N PRO A 222 -3.12 -22.33 22.89
CA PRO A 222 -4.25 -22.54 21.99
C PRO A 222 -3.88 -23.51 20.86
N GLN A 223 -4.79 -24.45 20.58
CA GLN A 223 -4.65 -25.38 19.46
C GLN A 223 -5.48 -24.89 18.28
N TYR A 224 -4.82 -24.62 17.16
CA TYR A 224 -5.47 -24.15 15.94
C TYR A 224 -5.60 -25.28 14.92
N LEU A 225 -6.74 -25.31 14.21
CA LEU A 225 -7.00 -26.27 13.14
C LEU A 225 -6.34 -25.78 11.84
N ARG A 226 -5.03 -26.01 11.71
CA ARG A 226 -4.19 -25.52 10.61
C ARG A 226 -4.69 -25.97 9.24
N GLU A 227 -4.93 -27.26 9.10
CA GLU A 227 -5.29 -27.92 7.85
C GLU A 227 -6.64 -27.39 7.36
N ALA A 228 -7.65 -27.37 8.26
CA ALA A 228 -8.95 -26.77 7.98
C ALA A 228 -8.84 -25.26 7.66
N THR A 229 -7.92 -24.53 8.32
CA THR A 229 -7.72 -23.11 8.05
C THR A 229 -7.14 -22.90 6.66
N MET A 230 -6.16 -23.71 6.24
CA MET A 230 -5.55 -23.69 4.91
C MET A 230 -6.56 -24.04 3.82
N GLU A 231 -7.30 -25.15 3.97
CA GLU A 231 -8.36 -25.56 3.04
C GLU A 231 -9.42 -24.45 2.87
N SER A 232 -9.79 -23.81 3.99
CA SER A 232 -10.72 -22.68 3.96
C SER A 232 -10.15 -21.44 3.26
N ILE A 233 -8.84 -21.19 3.34
CA ILE A 233 -8.19 -20.11 2.59
C ILE A 233 -8.17 -20.44 1.10
N ASP A 234 -7.81 -21.67 0.73
CA ASP A 234 -7.75 -22.11 -0.67
C ASP A 234 -9.12 -22.07 -1.36
N ALA A 235 -10.16 -22.54 -0.67
CA ALA A 235 -11.53 -22.43 -1.16
C ALA A 235 -11.98 -20.96 -1.31
N GLY A 236 -11.55 -20.09 -0.39
CA GLY A 236 -11.82 -18.65 -0.42
C GLY A 236 -11.12 -17.96 -1.59
N LEU A 237 -9.85 -18.29 -1.84
CA LEU A 237 -9.05 -17.79 -2.94
C LEU A 237 -9.65 -18.19 -4.29
N ALA A 238 -9.92 -19.48 -4.50
CA ALA A 238 -10.52 -19.97 -5.74
C ALA A 238 -11.86 -19.28 -6.05
N ARG A 239 -12.69 -19.07 -5.02
CA ARG A 239 -13.95 -18.33 -5.18
C ARG A 239 -13.71 -16.86 -5.56
N ALA A 240 -12.74 -16.20 -4.93
CA ALA A 240 -12.44 -14.80 -5.19
C ALA A 240 -11.86 -14.58 -6.59
N GLU A 241 -11.05 -15.51 -7.09
CA GLU A 241 -10.52 -15.52 -8.47
C GLU A 241 -11.66 -15.67 -9.49
N ILE A 242 -12.58 -16.61 -9.28
CA ILE A 242 -13.78 -16.77 -10.14
C ILE A 242 -14.62 -15.48 -10.15
N GLU A 243 -14.80 -14.85 -8.99
CA GLU A 243 -15.54 -13.59 -8.88
C GLU A 243 -14.82 -12.46 -9.62
N GLU A 244 -13.49 -12.35 -9.52
CA GLU A 244 -12.68 -11.35 -10.23
C GLU A 244 -12.73 -11.55 -11.74
N GLU A 245 -12.58 -12.79 -12.22
CA GLU A 245 -12.76 -13.13 -13.63
C GLU A 245 -14.17 -12.77 -14.13
N SER A 246 -15.21 -13.04 -13.33
CA SER A 246 -16.59 -12.72 -13.71
C SER A 246 -16.81 -11.21 -13.83
N LYS A 247 -16.21 -10.40 -12.96
CA LYS A 247 -16.23 -8.93 -13.03
C LYS A 247 -15.49 -8.43 -14.27
N GLY A 248 -14.34 -9.04 -14.60
CA GLY A 248 -13.61 -8.77 -15.85
C GLY A 248 -14.44 -9.10 -17.09
N ARG A 249 -15.17 -10.22 -17.08
CA ARG A 249 -16.08 -10.62 -18.18
C ARG A 249 -17.26 -9.67 -18.32
N LEU A 250 -17.88 -9.23 -17.22
CA LEU A 250 -19.00 -8.29 -17.29
C LEU A 250 -18.59 -6.93 -17.82
N THR A 251 -17.45 -6.40 -17.34
CA THR A 251 -16.94 -5.11 -17.82
C THR A 251 -16.52 -5.17 -19.27
N SER A 252 -15.77 -6.21 -19.69
CA SER A 252 -15.43 -6.41 -21.10
C SER A 252 -16.65 -6.66 -21.97
N ALA A 253 -17.64 -7.45 -21.51
CA ALA A 253 -18.89 -7.66 -22.23
C ALA A 253 -19.70 -6.36 -22.39
N PHE A 254 -19.71 -5.49 -21.38
CA PHE A 254 -20.33 -4.17 -21.48
C PHE A 254 -19.65 -3.34 -22.57
N PHE A 255 -18.33 -3.18 -22.54
CA PHE A 255 -17.63 -2.40 -23.56
C PHE A 255 -17.74 -3.04 -24.95
N ASN A 256 -17.59 -4.36 -25.06
CA ASN A 256 -17.67 -5.09 -26.33
C ASN A 256 -19.08 -5.12 -26.93
N ARG A 257 -20.14 -4.86 -26.15
CA ARG A 257 -21.52 -4.80 -26.67
C ARG A 257 -22.00 -3.37 -26.88
N VAL A 258 -21.75 -2.50 -25.91
CA VAL A 258 -22.25 -1.12 -25.93
C VAL A 258 -21.48 -0.27 -26.92
N VAL A 259 -20.15 -0.40 -27.01
CA VAL A 259 -19.36 0.42 -27.95
C VAL A 259 -19.68 0.11 -29.40
N PRO A 260 -19.76 -1.17 -29.84
CA PRO A 260 -20.16 -1.48 -31.22
C PRO A 260 -21.62 -1.15 -31.50
N LEU A 261 -22.53 -1.28 -30.53
CA LEU A 261 -23.92 -0.83 -30.70
C LEU A 261 -23.97 0.68 -30.95
N PHE A 262 -23.16 1.46 -30.23
CA PHE A 262 -23.04 2.89 -30.46
C PHE A 262 -22.47 3.20 -31.85
N GLY A 263 -21.42 2.49 -32.26
CA GLY A 263 -20.85 2.58 -33.61
C GLY A 263 -21.85 2.19 -34.70
N LEU A 264 -22.70 1.19 -34.45
CA LEU A 264 -23.74 0.73 -35.36
C LEU A 264 -24.90 1.73 -35.44
N VAL A 265 -25.35 2.29 -34.31
CA VAL A 265 -26.33 3.39 -34.29
C VAL A 265 -25.80 4.56 -35.12
N LEU A 266 -24.54 4.96 -34.91
CA LEU A 266 -23.90 5.99 -35.73
C LEU A 266 -23.88 5.60 -37.21
N ALA A 267 -23.46 4.37 -37.54
CA ALA A 267 -23.40 3.87 -38.92
C ALA A 267 -24.78 3.71 -39.59
N PHE A 268 -25.87 3.56 -38.84
CA PHE A 268 -27.25 3.59 -39.37
C PHE A 268 -27.80 5.00 -39.50
N LEU A 269 -27.31 5.95 -38.70
CA LEU A 269 -27.62 7.36 -38.86
C LEU A 269 -26.87 7.95 -40.08
N THR A 270 -25.69 7.44 -40.44
CA THR A 270 -24.87 7.92 -41.58
C THR A 270 -25.48 7.75 -43.00
N PRO A 271 -26.40 6.81 -43.29
CA PRO A 271 -27.08 6.73 -44.59
C PRO A 271 -28.38 7.54 -44.68
N LEU A 272 -29.00 7.88 -43.53
CA LEU A 272 -30.07 8.88 -43.48
C LEU A 272 -29.55 10.28 -43.91
N TYR A 273 -28.23 10.41 -44.04
CA TYR A 273 -27.45 11.51 -44.62
C TYR A 273 -27.31 11.48 -46.14
N ARG A 274 -27.94 10.54 -46.85
CA ARG A 274 -27.80 10.50 -48.31
C ARG A 274 -28.67 11.60 -48.95
N PRO A 275 -28.10 12.52 -49.73
CA PRO A 275 -28.86 13.63 -50.31
C PRO A 275 -29.86 13.07 -51.33
N SER A 276 -31.15 13.33 -51.12
CA SER A 276 -32.15 13.04 -52.14
C SER A 276 -32.13 14.19 -53.15
N ALA A 277 -31.35 14.00 -54.21
CA ALA A 277 -31.39 14.84 -55.38
C ALA A 277 -32.71 14.60 -56.13
N SER A 278 -33.76 15.33 -55.79
CA SER A 278 -34.66 15.99 -56.74
C SER A 278 -35.90 16.56 -56.03
N SER A 279 -36.18 17.80 -56.41
CA SER A 279 -37.29 18.67 -56.05
C SER A 279 -38.65 17.97 -55.99
N GLY A 280 -39.24 17.85 -54.80
CA GLY A 280 -40.66 17.50 -54.65
C GLY A 280 -41.10 16.80 -53.36
N SER A 281 -40.29 16.74 -52.29
CA SER A 281 -40.60 15.89 -51.14
C SER A 281 -41.18 16.62 -49.91
N THR A 282 -42.04 15.89 -49.20
CA THR A 282 -42.84 16.24 -48.01
C THR A 282 -42.03 16.70 -46.78
N ASN A 283 -42.67 17.44 -45.86
CA ASN A 283 -42.10 18.06 -44.64
C ASN A 283 -41.09 17.24 -43.80
N GLN A 284 -41.16 15.90 -43.80
CA GLN A 284 -40.16 15.06 -43.10
C GLN A 284 -38.77 15.10 -43.76
N ALA A 285 -38.70 15.28 -45.08
CA ALA A 285 -37.43 15.36 -45.81
C ALA A 285 -36.64 16.63 -45.46
N VAL A 286 -37.33 17.74 -45.18
CA VAL A 286 -36.71 19.04 -44.83
C VAL A 286 -36.00 18.99 -43.47
N LEU A 287 -36.55 18.27 -42.49
CA LEU A 287 -35.90 18.14 -41.17
C LEU A 287 -34.65 17.27 -41.23
N VAL A 288 -34.71 16.19 -42.01
CA VAL A 288 -33.55 15.32 -42.24
C VAL A 288 -32.46 16.10 -43.00
N GLU A 289 -32.83 16.92 -43.98
CA GLU A 289 -31.89 17.77 -44.74
C GLU A 289 -31.19 18.81 -43.86
N ARG A 290 -31.93 19.54 -43.01
CA ARG A 290 -31.34 20.58 -42.14
C ARG A 290 -30.40 20.00 -41.07
N PHE A 291 -30.73 18.84 -40.51
CA PHE A 291 -29.84 18.14 -39.58
C PHE A 291 -28.60 17.60 -40.32
N ALA A 292 -28.79 17.09 -41.55
CA ALA A 292 -27.69 16.67 -42.40
C ALA A 292 -26.67 17.79 -42.63
N GLN A 293 -27.17 18.96 -43.00
CA GLN A 293 -26.37 20.15 -43.17
C GLN A 293 -25.66 20.55 -41.87
N TRP A 294 -26.35 20.54 -40.72
CA TRP A 294 -25.73 20.87 -39.43
C TRP A 294 -24.55 19.97 -39.08
N VAL A 295 -24.65 18.64 -39.21
CA VAL A 295 -23.48 17.77 -38.91
C VAL A 295 -22.39 17.91 -39.95
N ASN A 296 -22.71 18.14 -41.22
CA ASN A 296 -21.69 18.39 -42.23
C ASN A 296 -20.90 19.68 -41.90
N ASP A 297 -21.62 20.73 -41.52
CA ASP A 297 -21.04 22.01 -41.09
C ASP A 297 -20.28 21.89 -39.76
N ASN A 298 -20.57 20.85 -38.96
CA ASN A 298 -19.95 20.57 -37.66
C ASN A 298 -19.14 19.26 -37.67
N PHE A 299 -18.73 18.75 -38.84
CA PHE A 299 -18.18 17.40 -38.97
C PHE A 299 -16.91 17.22 -38.13
N ILE A 300 -16.09 18.27 -38.07
CA ILE A 300 -14.86 18.29 -37.28
C ILE A 300 -15.15 18.20 -35.79
N SER A 301 -16.17 18.92 -35.27
CA SER A 301 -16.47 18.91 -33.82
C SER A 301 -17.12 17.59 -33.39
N VAL A 302 -18.00 17.03 -34.23
CA VAL A 302 -18.59 15.70 -34.00
C VAL A 302 -17.52 14.60 -34.07
N GLY A 303 -16.66 14.64 -35.10
CA GLY A 303 -15.55 13.71 -35.26
C GLY A 303 -14.54 13.80 -34.12
N ALA A 304 -14.17 15.02 -33.70
CA ALA A 304 -13.28 15.25 -32.57
C ALA A 304 -13.89 14.77 -31.24
N THR A 305 -15.20 14.97 -31.04
CA THR A 305 -15.89 14.49 -29.82
C THR A 305 -15.93 12.96 -29.78
N LEU A 306 -16.21 12.30 -30.91
CA LEU A 306 -16.17 10.84 -31.04
C LEU A 306 -14.76 10.28 -30.84
N ALA A 307 -13.77 10.89 -31.48
CA ALA A 307 -12.37 10.53 -31.29
C ALA A 307 -11.94 10.71 -29.83
N LEU A 308 -12.34 11.81 -29.18
CA LEU A 308 -12.08 12.05 -27.77
C LEU A 308 -12.77 11.01 -26.88
N MET A 309 -14.03 10.64 -27.15
CA MET A 309 -14.71 9.58 -26.41
C MET A 309 -14.02 8.22 -26.57
N VAL A 310 -13.57 7.87 -27.77
CA VAL A 310 -12.79 6.66 -28.03
C VAL A 310 -11.45 6.70 -27.31
N VAL A 311 -10.73 7.84 -27.37
CA VAL A 311 -9.47 8.04 -26.64
C VAL A 311 -9.71 7.94 -25.14
N LEU A 312 -10.71 8.60 -24.57
CA LEU A 312 -11.03 8.54 -23.14
C LEU A 312 -11.45 7.13 -22.70
N ALA A 313 -12.18 6.38 -23.52
CA ALA A 313 -12.52 4.99 -23.25
C ALA A 313 -11.27 4.09 -23.28
N ASN A 314 -10.38 4.28 -24.25
CA ASN A 314 -9.12 3.52 -24.35
C ASN A 314 -8.12 3.90 -23.25
N VAL A 315 -8.00 5.18 -22.91
CA VAL A 315 -7.22 5.69 -21.77
C VAL A 315 -7.77 5.08 -20.48
N SER A 316 -9.09 5.12 -20.26
CA SER A 316 -9.73 4.48 -19.11
C SER A 316 -9.48 2.97 -19.05
N PHE A 317 -9.34 2.29 -20.19
CA PHE A 317 -9.05 0.86 -20.27
C PHE A 317 -7.57 0.56 -20.00
N ILE A 318 -6.65 1.25 -20.68
CA ILE A 318 -5.19 1.07 -20.57
C ILE A 318 -4.71 1.42 -19.17
N PHE A 319 -5.21 2.50 -18.59
CA PHE A 319 -4.73 2.96 -17.30
C PHE A 319 -5.41 2.29 -16.10
N ARG A 320 -6.55 1.60 -16.29
CA ARG A 320 -7.27 0.85 -15.24
C ARG A 320 -6.40 -0.18 -14.50
N GLY A 321 -5.38 -0.72 -15.17
CA GLY A 321 -4.49 -1.74 -14.61
C GLY A 321 -3.13 -1.24 -14.12
N ARG A 322 -2.69 -0.02 -14.45
CA ARG A 322 -1.28 0.38 -14.23
C ARG A 322 -1.04 1.71 -13.52
N ILE A 323 -1.94 2.68 -13.63
CA ILE A 323 -1.78 4.01 -13.00
C ILE A 323 -2.88 4.27 -11.95
N PHE A 324 -4.02 3.60 -12.05
CA PHE A 324 -5.18 3.82 -11.18
C PHE A 324 -5.35 2.71 -10.14
N GLY A 325 -4.33 2.49 -9.29
CA GLY A 325 -4.48 1.65 -8.11
C GLY A 325 -5.64 2.16 -7.23
N ARG A 326 -6.40 1.25 -6.60
CA ARG A 326 -7.59 1.55 -5.76
C ARG A 326 -7.40 2.76 -4.83
N ARG A 327 -6.17 3.05 -4.39
CA ARG A 327 -5.82 4.23 -3.57
C ARG A 327 -6.10 5.57 -4.23
N ILE A 328 -5.74 5.80 -5.50
CA ILE A 328 -5.99 7.11 -6.14
C ILE A 328 -7.48 7.31 -6.33
N TRP A 329 -8.25 6.29 -6.73
CA TRP A 329 -9.71 6.41 -6.75
C TRP A 329 -10.28 6.60 -5.35
N PHE A 330 -9.72 5.99 -4.30
CA PHE A 330 -10.17 6.23 -2.93
C PHE A 330 -9.83 7.64 -2.46
N ASP A 331 -8.69 8.21 -2.85
CA ASP A 331 -8.25 9.55 -2.48
C ASP A 331 -8.94 10.64 -3.32
N LEU A 332 -9.19 10.38 -4.62
CA LEU A 332 -10.00 11.22 -5.51
C LEU A 332 -11.50 11.09 -5.19
N PHE A 333 -11.99 9.88 -4.88
CA PHE A 333 -13.34 9.72 -4.33
C PHE A 333 -13.40 10.44 -3.00
N ARG A 334 -12.46 10.27 -2.06
CA ARG A 334 -12.48 10.92 -0.74
C ARG A 334 -12.40 12.44 -0.83
N SER A 335 -11.70 13.00 -1.82
CA SER A 335 -11.69 14.44 -2.10
C SER A 335 -13.01 14.91 -2.74
N ILE A 336 -13.70 14.05 -3.49
CA ILE A 336 -15.04 14.29 -4.06
C ILE A 336 -16.18 13.82 -3.13
N TYR A 337 -15.91 13.05 -2.08
CA TYR A 337 -16.86 12.31 -1.24
C TYR A 337 -17.73 13.17 -0.31
N PRO A 338 -17.43 14.44 0.01
CA PRO A 338 -18.49 15.23 0.64
C PRO A 338 -19.61 15.55 -0.35
N ALA A 339 -19.42 15.36 -1.67
CA ALA A 339 -20.50 15.46 -2.64
C ALA A 339 -21.22 14.10 -2.74
N PRO A 340 -22.44 13.97 -2.18
CA PRO A 340 -23.21 12.73 -2.32
C PRO A 340 -23.39 12.33 -3.79
N TYR A 341 -23.42 11.03 -4.08
CA TYR A 341 -23.38 10.48 -5.45
C TYR A 341 -24.45 11.07 -6.40
N TRP A 342 -25.57 11.54 -5.83
CA TRP A 342 -26.62 12.23 -6.58
C TRP A 342 -26.17 13.57 -7.15
N LEU A 343 -25.18 14.27 -6.58
CA LEU A 343 -24.61 15.50 -7.13
C LEU A 343 -23.77 15.24 -8.38
N VAL A 344 -23.01 14.15 -8.43
CA VAL A 344 -22.24 13.78 -9.63
C VAL A 344 -23.19 13.39 -10.76
N ILE A 345 -24.24 12.63 -10.45
CA ILE A 345 -25.30 12.29 -11.41
C ILE A 345 -26.06 13.54 -11.83
N SER A 346 -26.36 14.45 -10.90
CA SER A 346 -27.04 15.72 -11.21
C SER A 346 -26.16 16.62 -12.08
N ALA A 347 -24.85 16.66 -11.84
CA ALA A 347 -23.92 17.41 -12.67
C ALA A 347 -23.83 16.84 -14.08
N LEU A 348 -23.74 15.51 -14.23
CA LEU A 348 -23.78 14.85 -15.53
C LEU A 348 -25.13 15.06 -16.23
N PHE A 349 -26.25 15.01 -15.50
CA PHE A 349 -27.59 15.27 -16.00
C PHE A 349 -27.76 16.73 -16.43
N ILE A 350 -27.26 17.69 -15.66
CA ILE A 350 -27.26 19.11 -16.00
C ILE A 350 -26.41 19.34 -17.25
N LEU A 351 -25.23 18.71 -17.33
CA LEU A 351 -24.33 18.85 -18.48
C LEU A 351 -24.96 18.29 -19.77
N THR A 352 -25.57 17.10 -19.70
CA THR A 352 -26.27 16.49 -20.85
C THR A 352 -27.54 17.26 -21.21
N THR A 353 -28.30 17.75 -20.23
CA THR A 353 -29.51 18.55 -20.48
C THR A 353 -29.14 19.91 -21.07
N SER A 354 -28.07 20.54 -20.60
CA SER A 354 -27.57 21.82 -21.13
C SER A 354 -27.08 21.68 -22.57
N LEU A 355 -26.41 20.56 -22.89
CA LEU A 355 -26.01 20.23 -24.24
C LEU A 355 -27.25 20.02 -25.15
N LEU A 356 -28.27 19.32 -24.67
CA LEU A 356 -29.54 19.13 -25.38
C LEU A 356 -30.28 20.45 -25.64
N LEU A 357 -30.30 21.35 -24.66
CA LEU A 357 -30.92 22.67 -24.80
C LEU A 357 -30.17 23.56 -25.81
N LEU A 358 -28.83 23.52 -25.81
CA LEU A 358 -28.03 24.23 -26.80
C LEU A 358 -28.28 23.71 -28.23
N ILE A 359 -28.43 22.39 -28.38
CA ILE A 359 -28.80 21.77 -29.66
C ILE A 359 -30.21 22.24 -30.07
N LEU A 360 -31.16 22.27 -29.15
CA LEU A 360 -32.54 22.70 -29.40
C LEU A 360 -32.62 24.18 -29.77
N GLU A 361 -31.91 25.05 -29.06
CA GLU A 361 -31.86 26.49 -29.34
C GLU A 361 -31.29 26.75 -30.74
N ARG A 362 -30.19 26.09 -31.09
CA ARG A 362 -29.60 26.15 -32.43
C ARG A 362 -30.56 25.64 -33.50
N TYR A 363 -31.29 24.57 -33.21
CA TYR A 363 -32.32 24.04 -34.09
C TYR A 363 -33.49 25.02 -34.29
N ILE A 364 -33.95 25.69 -33.23
CA ILE A 364 -34.99 26.73 -33.31
C ILE A 364 -34.49 27.93 -34.12
N ALA A 365 -33.27 28.40 -33.87
CA ALA A 365 -32.67 29.50 -34.63
C ALA A 365 -32.55 29.19 -36.13
N LEU A 366 -32.20 27.94 -36.48
CA LEU A 366 -32.12 27.46 -37.86
C LEU A 366 -33.51 27.26 -38.50
N THR A 367 -34.56 27.05 -37.71
CA THR A 367 -35.93 26.85 -38.21
C THR A 367 -36.77 28.13 -38.28
N MET A 368 -36.47 29.12 -37.43
CA MET A 368 -37.15 30.41 -37.34
C MET A 368 -36.47 31.54 -38.14
N LEU A 369 -35.39 31.25 -38.88
CA LEU A 369 -34.87 32.18 -39.90
C LEU A 369 -36.04 32.50 -40.86
N PRO A 370 -36.48 33.77 -40.95
CA PRO A 370 -37.71 34.11 -41.64
C PRO A 370 -37.60 33.64 -43.08
N LEU A 371 -38.61 32.87 -43.51
CA LEU A 371 -38.93 32.69 -44.92
C LEU A 371 -39.09 34.11 -45.48
N GLY A 372 -38.01 34.65 -46.03
CA GLY A 372 -38.02 35.93 -46.70
C GLY A 372 -39.04 35.82 -47.81
N PHE A 373 -40.21 36.42 -47.61
CA PHE A 373 -41.09 36.78 -48.71
C PHE A 373 -40.30 37.80 -49.51
N ALA A 374 -39.63 37.33 -50.56
CA ALA A 374 -39.15 38.20 -51.62
C ALA A 374 -40.39 38.87 -52.25
N PRO A 375 -40.37 40.21 -52.45
CA PRO A 375 -41.46 40.92 -53.11
C PRO A 375 -41.65 40.47 -54.56
#